data_AF-A0A850C3C9-F1
#
_entry.id   AF-A0A850C3C9-F1
#
_cell.length_a   1.000
_cell.length_b   1.000
_cell.length_c   1.000
_cell.angle_alpha   90.00
_cell.angle_beta   90.00
_cell.angle_gamma   90.00
#
_symmetry.space_group_name_H-M   'P 1'
#
loop_
_entity.id
_entity.type
_entity.pdbx_description
1 polymer ?
#
loop_
_entity_poly.entity_id
_entity_poly.type
_entity_poly.pdbx_seq_one_letter_code
_entity_poly.pdbx_strand_id
1 'polypeptide(L)'
;MTNDIQSLLGEKADFLLGFDSPKIPKERLHLPGPDFVDRIFAQSDRNNRVLGNLQRMFNHGRLGGTGYLSILPVDQGIEHSGGASFAKNPDYFDPENIIKLAIEGGCNAVASTFGVLGI
;
A
#
# COMPACT_ATOMS: atom_id res chain seq x y z
N MET A 1 0.64 -27.00 8.18
CA MET A 1 -0.77 -27.41 8.20
C MET A 1 -1.61 -26.19 7.88
N THR A 2 -2.31 -26.18 6.77
CA THR A 2 -3.33 -25.15 6.48
C THR A 2 -4.54 -25.50 7.33
N ASN A 3 -4.78 -24.74 8.40
CA ASN A 3 -6.00 -24.88 9.21
C ASN A 3 -7.21 -24.52 8.34
N ASP A 4 -8.24 -25.37 8.39
CA ASP A 4 -9.53 -25.10 7.77
C ASP A 4 -10.15 -23.84 8.40
N ILE A 5 -10.50 -22.86 7.57
CA ILE A 5 -11.05 -21.58 8.02
C ILE A 5 -12.36 -21.77 8.81
N GLN A 6 -13.15 -22.80 8.45
CA GLN A 6 -14.38 -23.13 9.17
C GLN A 6 -14.09 -23.58 10.60
N SER A 7 -13.03 -24.38 10.80
CA SER A 7 -12.58 -24.81 12.13
C SER A 7 -12.08 -23.65 12.99
N LEU A 8 -11.45 -22.64 12.39
CA LEU A 8 -10.98 -21.44 13.11
C LEU A 8 -12.15 -20.53 13.54
N LEU A 9 -13.19 -20.46 12.72
CA LEU A 9 -14.36 -19.61 12.96
C LEU A 9 -15.40 -20.28 13.89
N GLY A 10 -15.37 -21.60 14.01
CA GLY A 10 -16.23 -22.37 14.91
C GLY A 10 -17.71 -22.08 14.66
N GLU A 11 -18.45 -21.83 15.74
CA GLU A 11 -19.90 -21.56 15.69
C GLU A 11 -20.29 -20.31 14.86
N LYS A 12 -19.33 -19.41 14.58
CA LYS A 12 -19.58 -18.21 13.77
C LYS A 12 -19.34 -18.43 12.28
N ALA A 13 -18.85 -19.60 11.87
CA ALA A 13 -18.48 -19.87 10.49
C ALA A 13 -19.64 -19.59 9.53
N ASP A 14 -20.83 -20.14 9.82
CA ASP A 14 -22.01 -19.97 8.97
C ASP A 14 -22.43 -18.50 8.85
N PHE A 15 -22.46 -17.78 9.98
CA PHE A 15 -22.83 -16.36 10.00
C PHE A 15 -21.86 -15.46 9.24
N LEU A 16 -20.54 -15.70 9.37
CA LEU A 16 -19.51 -14.83 8.79
C LEU A 16 -19.23 -15.15 7.32
N LEU A 17 -19.19 -16.44 6.95
CA LEU A 17 -18.89 -16.87 5.59
C LEU A 17 -20.13 -16.81 4.68
N GLY A 18 -21.33 -16.95 5.25
CA GLY A 18 -22.60 -16.87 4.54
C GLY A 18 -23.20 -15.46 4.42
N PHE A 19 -22.50 -14.42 4.88
CA PHE A 19 -23.03 -13.05 4.85
C PHE A 19 -23.20 -12.53 3.41
N ASP A 20 -24.43 -12.24 3.01
CA ASP A 20 -24.80 -11.77 1.67
C ASP A 20 -25.69 -10.51 1.65
N SER A 21 -26.03 -9.96 2.83
CA SER A 21 -26.93 -8.83 3.00
C SER A 21 -26.20 -7.54 3.46
N PRO A 22 -25.28 -6.98 2.68
CA PRO A 22 -24.54 -5.79 3.07
C PRO A 22 -25.44 -4.55 3.09
N LYS A 23 -25.20 -3.65 4.05
CA LYS A 23 -25.87 -2.34 4.10
C LYS A 23 -25.56 -1.48 2.86
N ILE A 24 -24.39 -1.67 2.27
CA ILE A 24 -23.95 -0.99 1.04
C ILE A 24 -23.61 -2.08 0.01
N PRO A 25 -24.37 -2.18 -1.10
CA PRO A 25 -24.08 -3.11 -2.18
C PRO A 25 -22.68 -2.91 -2.79
N LYS A 26 -22.03 -4.00 -3.18
CA LYS A 26 -20.67 -4.00 -3.74
C LYS A 26 -20.57 -3.19 -5.03
N GLU A 27 -21.66 -3.13 -5.80
CA GLU A 27 -21.79 -2.42 -7.07
C GLU A 27 -21.66 -0.90 -6.90
N ARG A 28 -21.85 -0.39 -5.67
CA ARG A 28 -21.65 1.02 -5.33
C ARG A 28 -20.20 1.37 -5.01
N LEU A 29 -19.30 0.38 -5.00
CA LEU A 29 -17.90 0.56 -4.62
C LEU A 29 -16.99 0.57 -5.85
N HIS A 30 -16.08 1.53 -5.90
CA HIS A 30 -14.96 1.51 -6.84
C HIS A 30 -13.85 0.61 -6.28
N LEU A 31 -13.93 -0.68 -6.60
CA LEU A 31 -12.98 -1.65 -6.07
C LEU A 31 -11.63 -1.58 -6.81
N PRO A 32 -10.52 -1.83 -6.09
CA PRO A 32 -9.20 -2.08 -6.67
C PRO A 32 -9.22 -3.16 -7.75
N GLY A 33 -8.44 -2.97 -8.79
CA GLY A 33 -8.22 -3.96 -9.85
C GLY A 33 -7.04 -3.58 -10.75
N PRO A 34 -6.65 -4.47 -11.68
CA PRO A 34 -5.58 -4.18 -12.64
C PRO A 34 -5.88 -2.97 -13.53
N ASP A 35 -7.16 -2.63 -13.71
CA ASP A 35 -7.66 -1.53 -14.50
C ASP A 35 -7.88 -0.24 -13.70
N PHE A 36 -7.48 -0.19 -12.42
CA PHE A 36 -7.92 0.87 -11.50
C PHE A 36 -7.51 2.28 -11.95
N VAL A 37 -6.32 2.43 -12.55
CA VAL A 37 -5.86 3.72 -13.08
C VAL A 37 -6.72 4.20 -14.25
N ASP A 38 -6.99 3.32 -15.20
CA ASP A 38 -7.82 3.65 -16.36
C ASP A 38 -9.29 3.89 -15.98
N ARG A 39 -9.84 3.04 -15.12
CA ARG A 39 -11.25 3.10 -14.71
C ARG A 39 -11.56 4.26 -13.78
N ILE A 40 -10.62 4.64 -12.89
CA ILE A 40 -10.88 5.64 -11.84
C ILE A 40 -10.15 6.96 -12.09
N PHE A 41 -8.85 6.91 -12.38
CA PHE A 41 -8.03 8.11 -12.42
C PHE A 41 -8.01 8.78 -13.80
N ALA A 42 -8.16 8.03 -14.90
CA ALA A 42 -8.10 8.60 -16.25
C ALA A 42 -9.22 9.60 -16.56
N GLN A 43 -10.35 9.52 -15.85
CA GLN A 43 -11.47 10.48 -15.97
C GLN A 43 -11.36 11.67 -15.02
N SER A 44 -10.27 11.76 -14.23
CA SER A 44 -10.03 12.90 -13.34
C SER A 44 -9.31 14.06 -14.04
N ASP A 45 -9.13 15.16 -13.32
CA ASP A 45 -8.37 16.34 -13.73
C ASP A 45 -6.84 16.16 -13.67
N ARG A 46 -6.36 14.95 -13.35
CA ARG A 46 -4.93 14.62 -13.30
C ARG A 46 -4.32 14.64 -14.70
N ASN A 47 -3.18 15.31 -14.83
CA ASN A 47 -2.43 15.31 -16.08
C ASN A 47 -1.78 13.94 -16.39
N ASN A 48 -1.36 13.76 -17.64
CA ASN A 48 -0.75 12.51 -18.12
C ASN A 48 0.51 12.08 -17.33
N ARG A 49 1.28 13.03 -16.77
CA ARG A 49 2.46 12.69 -15.96
C ARG A 49 2.05 12.06 -14.64
N VAL A 50 1.02 12.60 -14.00
CA VAL A 50 0.46 12.04 -12.76
C VAL A 50 -0.14 10.66 -13.04
N LEU A 51 -0.92 10.51 -14.11
CA LEU A 51 -1.48 9.20 -14.50
C LEU A 51 -0.39 8.16 -14.77
N GLY A 52 0.66 8.52 -15.50
CA GLY A 52 1.80 7.64 -15.75
C GLY A 52 2.54 7.24 -14.46
N ASN A 53 2.68 8.15 -13.49
CA ASN A 53 3.31 7.83 -12.20
C ASN A 53 2.42 6.93 -11.34
N LEU A 54 1.10 7.17 -11.33
CA LEU A 54 0.14 6.26 -10.68
C LEU A 54 0.24 4.86 -11.29
N GLN A 55 0.27 4.75 -12.62
CA GLN A 55 0.41 3.46 -13.29
C GLN A 55 1.69 2.72 -12.88
N ARG A 56 2.82 3.44 -12.78
CA ARG A 56 4.08 2.86 -12.29
C ARG A 56 3.94 2.33 -10.86
N MET A 57 3.34 3.11 -9.95
CA MET A 57 3.13 2.69 -8.56
C MET A 57 2.22 1.46 -8.46
N PHE A 58 1.06 1.48 -9.14
CA PHE A 58 0.10 0.37 -9.11
C PHE A 58 0.63 -0.91 -9.78
N ASN A 59 1.67 -0.83 -10.62
CA ASN A 59 2.28 -1.99 -11.28
C ASN A 59 3.63 -2.42 -10.69
N HIS A 60 4.12 -1.78 -9.63
CA HIS A 60 5.37 -2.13 -8.98
C HIS A 60 5.15 -2.93 -7.68
N GLY A 61 6.17 -3.64 -7.21
CA GLY A 61 6.14 -4.36 -5.93
C GLY A 61 5.24 -5.60 -5.92
N ARG A 62 5.06 -6.17 -4.73
CA ARG A 62 4.31 -7.42 -4.49
C ARG A 62 2.83 -7.30 -4.84
N LEU A 63 2.25 -6.11 -4.72
CA LEU A 63 0.85 -5.84 -5.03
C LEU A 63 0.65 -5.30 -6.46
N GLY A 64 1.68 -5.31 -7.30
CA GLY A 64 1.61 -4.86 -8.68
C GLY A 64 0.45 -5.51 -9.45
N GLY A 65 -0.34 -4.70 -10.14
CA GLY A 65 -1.48 -5.16 -10.96
C GLY A 65 -2.72 -5.59 -10.17
N THR A 66 -2.70 -5.53 -8.84
CA THR A 66 -3.89 -5.87 -8.01
C THR A 66 -4.83 -4.69 -7.82
N GLY A 67 -4.36 -3.47 -8.12
CA GLY A 67 -5.04 -2.21 -7.78
C GLY A 67 -4.87 -1.79 -6.31
N TYR A 68 -4.19 -2.59 -5.49
CA TYR A 68 -3.79 -2.20 -4.12
C TYR A 68 -2.38 -1.61 -4.12
N LEU A 69 -2.09 -0.77 -3.12
CA LEU A 69 -0.77 -0.18 -2.89
C LEU A 69 -0.25 -0.54 -1.49
N SER A 70 1.00 -0.96 -1.45
CA SER A 70 1.83 -1.05 -0.25
C SER A 70 2.88 0.05 -0.31
N ILE A 71 2.84 1.00 0.62
CA ILE A 71 3.76 2.12 0.66
C ILE A 71 4.55 2.02 1.97
N LEU A 72 5.88 2.17 1.92
CA LEU A 72 6.71 2.30 3.11
C LEU A 72 6.70 3.78 3.56
N PRO A 73 6.07 4.13 4.71
CA PRO A 73 6.03 5.51 5.18
C PRO A 73 7.26 5.80 6.05
N VAL A 74 8.11 6.73 5.61
CA VAL A 74 9.34 7.16 6.30
C VAL A 74 9.40 8.70 6.39
N ASP A 75 8.25 9.31 6.60
CA ASP A 75 8.04 10.74 6.77
C ASP A 75 8.15 11.20 8.25
N GLN A 76 8.22 10.26 9.19
CA GLN A 76 8.28 10.50 10.64
C GLN A 76 9.49 11.30 11.13
N GLY A 77 10.55 11.42 10.31
CA GLY A 77 11.79 12.12 10.69
C GLY A 77 11.60 13.62 10.99
N ILE A 78 10.52 14.25 10.49
CA ILE A 78 10.15 15.63 10.86
C ILE A 78 9.39 15.67 12.18
N GLU A 79 8.51 14.70 12.44
CA GLU A 79 7.63 14.68 13.63
C GLU A 79 8.39 14.33 14.92
N HIS A 80 9.45 13.51 14.80
CA HIS A 80 10.20 13.02 15.94
C HIS A 80 11.70 13.35 15.92
N SER A 81 12.17 14.11 14.92
CA SER A 81 13.59 14.29 14.57
C SER A 81 14.25 12.99 14.08
N GLY A 82 15.11 13.09 13.05
CA GLY A 82 15.84 11.93 12.52
C GLY A 82 16.66 11.17 13.58
N GLY A 83 17.10 11.89 14.63
CA GLY A 83 17.73 11.31 15.80
C GLY A 83 16.86 10.29 16.54
N ALA A 84 15.58 10.57 16.76
CA ALA A 84 14.70 9.63 17.47
C ALA A 84 14.24 8.45 16.58
N SER A 85 14.04 8.70 15.29
CA SER A 85 13.57 7.69 14.34
C SER A 85 14.64 6.66 13.98
N PHE A 86 15.90 7.08 13.85
CA PHE A 86 16.98 6.23 13.35
C PHE A 86 18.08 5.92 14.39
N ALA A 87 18.06 6.48 15.59
CA ALA A 87 19.06 6.15 16.62
C ALA A 87 19.14 4.66 16.97
N LYS A 88 18.02 3.93 16.86
CA LYS A 88 18.02 2.48 17.13
C LYS A 88 18.74 1.68 16.04
N ASN A 89 18.72 2.17 14.80
CA ASN A 89 19.43 1.56 13.69
C ASN A 89 20.04 2.66 12.80
N PRO A 90 21.27 3.08 13.11
CA PRO A 90 21.93 4.19 12.44
C PRO A 90 22.11 4.02 10.93
N ASP A 91 22.07 2.79 10.40
CA ASP A 91 22.20 2.54 8.96
C ASP A 91 21.07 3.22 8.16
N TYR A 92 19.91 3.45 8.77
CA TYR A 92 18.77 4.11 8.12
C TYR A 92 18.87 5.65 8.09
N PHE A 93 19.96 6.24 8.61
CA PHE A 93 20.31 7.62 8.25
C PHE A 93 20.75 7.73 6.79
N ASP A 94 21.23 6.64 6.18
CA ASP A 94 21.43 6.56 4.74
C ASP A 94 20.11 6.22 4.05
N PRO A 95 19.53 7.13 3.26
CA PRO A 95 18.28 6.88 2.55
C PRO A 95 18.32 5.73 1.56
N GLU A 96 19.49 5.29 1.08
CA GLU A 96 19.60 4.10 0.24
C GLU A 96 19.06 2.86 0.98
N ASN A 97 19.30 2.76 2.29
CA ASN A 97 18.83 1.63 3.09
C ASN A 97 17.31 1.63 3.28
N ILE A 98 16.67 2.81 3.27
CA ILE A 98 15.20 2.92 3.23
C ILE A 98 14.66 2.32 1.93
N ILE A 99 15.31 2.64 0.80
CA ILE A 99 14.89 2.12 -0.51
C ILE A 99 15.12 0.61 -0.61
N LYS A 100 16.26 0.10 -0.13
CA LYS A 100 16.54 -1.35 -0.05
C LYS A 100 15.47 -2.07 0.75
N LEU A 101 15.14 -1.55 1.93
CA LEU A 101 14.08 -2.11 2.77
C LEU A 101 12.72 -2.14 2.04
N ALA A 102 12.36 -1.08 1.32
CA ALA A 102 11.12 -1.04 0.56
C ALA A 102 11.08 -2.08 -0.57
N ILE A 103 12.20 -2.26 -1.27
CA ILE A 103 12.33 -3.27 -2.34
C ILE A 103 12.23 -4.68 -1.76
N GLU A 104 12.97 -4.98 -0.69
CA GLU A 104 12.91 -6.28 0.00
C GLU A 104 11.51 -6.55 0.58
N GLY A 105 10.87 -5.52 1.13
CA GLY A 105 9.50 -5.55 1.61
C GLY A 105 8.46 -5.77 0.51
N GLY A 106 8.85 -5.61 -0.76
CA GLY A 106 7.95 -5.69 -1.92
C GLY A 106 6.96 -4.54 -1.98
N CYS A 107 7.32 -3.37 -1.46
CA CYS A 107 6.48 -2.18 -1.52
C CYS A 107 6.33 -1.67 -2.95
N ASN A 108 5.19 -1.05 -3.24
CA ASN A 108 4.94 -0.34 -4.50
C ASN A 108 5.70 0.98 -4.57
N ALA A 109 5.89 1.64 -3.42
CA ALA A 109 6.52 2.96 -3.32
C ALA A 109 7.03 3.25 -1.90
N VAL A 110 7.76 4.36 -1.76
CA VAL A 110 8.19 4.95 -0.49
C VAL A 110 7.58 6.34 -0.37
N ALA A 111 7.01 6.66 0.80
CA ALA A 111 6.62 8.02 1.16
C ALA A 111 7.64 8.59 2.13
N SER A 112 8.11 9.81 1.88
CA SER A 112 9.20 10.42 2.64
C SER A 112 9.06 11.93 2.69
N THR A 113 9.77 12.56 3.63
CA THR A 113 9.92 14.02 3.60
C THR A 113 10.88 14.43 2.48
N PHE A 114 10.77 15.67 2.03
CA PHE A 114 11.59 16.18 0.93
C PHE A 114 13.11 16.03 1.20
N GLY A 115 13.54 16.24 2.45
CA GLY A 115 14.96 16.18 2.81
C GLY A 115 15.54 14.77 2.90
N VAL A 116 14.73 13.77 3.28
CA VAL A 116 15.24 12.40 3.50
C VAL A 116 15.70 11.75 2.20
N LEU A 117 14.98 11.95 1.09
CA LEU A 117 15.39 11.46 -0.25
C LEU A 117 16.00 12.54 -1.14
N GLY A 118 16.26 13.73 -0.60
CA GLY A 118 16.76 14.91 -1.33
C GLY A 118 18.29 14.93 -1.48
N ILE A 119 18.88 13.80 -1.86
CA ILE A 119 20.32 13.64 -2.10
C ILE A 119 20.72 14.29 -3.43
#